data_AF-A0A7W0SL26-F1
#
_entry.id   AF-A0A7W0SL26-F1
#
_cell.length_a   1.000
_cell.length_b   1.000
_cell.length_c   1.000
_cell.angle_alpha   90.00
_cell.angle_beta   90.00
_cell.angle_gamma   90.00
#
_symmetry.space_group_name_H-M   'P 1'
#
loop_
_entity.id
_entity.type
_entity.pdbx_description
1 polymer ?
#
loop_
_entity_poly.entity_id
_entity_poly.type
_entity_poly.pdbx_seq_one_letter_code
_entity_poly.pdbx_strand_id
1 'polypeptide(L)'
;MSYLSNFERSFSQHTLSLVKNYDGPFDATLMVNCLLGLLVVPKETVLQAIPEEPLSALARWGISPSCIKSPGRATKTNPNPATLRGLVANLRHSVAHFRIKPVPATEEVHSFEYTNDVGLHAVIPVLEMREFVMRLSEHLTNQ
;
A
#
# COMPACT_ATOMS: atom_id res chain seq x y z
N MET A 1 3.78 9.13 22.30
CA MET A 1 5.02 9.37 21.52
C MET A 1 4.63 9.24 20.06
N SER A 2 4.93 10.24 19.23
CA SER A 2 4.70 10.15 17.78
C SER A 2 5.49 8.96 17.23
N TYR A 3 4.82 8.02 16.58
CA TYR A 3 5.49 6.87 15.95
C TYR A 3 6.31 7.29 14.72
N LEU A 4 6.00 8.46 14.16
CA LEU A 4 6.62 8.98 12.96
C LEU A 4 7.42 10.25 13.24
N SER A 5 8.55 10.36 12.56
CA SER A 5 9.33 11.59 12.43
C SER A 5 8.58 12.62 11.56
N ASN A 6 8.95 13.90 11.71
CA ASN A 6 8.46 14.97 10.85
C ASN A 6 8.70 14.68 9.36
N PHE A 7 9.79 13.99 9.04
CA PHE A 7 10.11 13.60 7.67
C PHE A 7 9.06 12.64 7.09
N GLU A 8 8.71 11.57 7.82
CA GLU A 8 7.73 10.57 7.37
C GLU A 8 6.31 11.14 7.31
N ARG A 9 5.97 12.02 8.26
CA ARG A 9 4.70 12.75 8.24
C ARG A 9 4.59 13.66 7.02
N SER A 10 5.65 14.38 6.64
CA SER A 10 5.67 15.21 5.42
C SER A 10 5.45 14.39 4.15
N PHE A 11 6.03 13.18 4.05
CA PHE A 11 5.78 12.28 2.91
C PHE A 11 4.33 11.81 2.87
N SER A 12 3.74 11.50 4.03
CA SER A 12 2.33 11.10 4.13
C SER A 12 1.40 12.25 3.70
N GLN A 13 1.66 13.47 4.18
CA GLN A 13 0.90 14.67 3.81
C GLN A 13 1.01 15.00 2.32
N HIS A 14 2.23 14.93 1.76
CA HIS A 14 2.45 15.18 0.34
C HIS A 14 1.76 14.12 -0.53
N THR A 15 1.87 12.84 -0.15
CA THR A 15 1.18 11.73 -0.83
C THR A 15 -0.34 11.93 -0.81
N LEU A 16 -0.91 12.31 0.33
CA LEU A 16 -2.33 12.60 0.48
C LEU A 16 -2.77 13.77 -0.42
N SER A 17 -1.98 14.85 -0.44
CA SER A 17 -2.26 16.02 -1.28
C SER A 17 -2.24 15.66 -2.77
N LEU A 18 -1.23 14.91 -3.21
CA LEU A 18 -1.14 14.45 -4.61
C LEU A 18 -2.36 13.62 -5.01
N VAL A 19 -2.71 12.62 -4.21
CA VAL A 19 -3.82 11.71 -4.53
C VAL A 19 -5.16 12.43 -4.54
N LYS A 20 -5.39 13.38 -3.63
CA LYS A 20 -6.65 14.14 -3.57
C LYS A 20 -6.82 15.10 -4.73
N ASN A 21 -5.74 15.72 -5.20
CA ASN A 21 -5.80 16.79 -6.18
C ASN A 21 -5.50 16.32 -7.62
N TYR A 22 -5.14 15.06 -7.81
CA TYR A 22 -4.82 14.53 -9.14
C TYR A 22 -6.05 13.98 -9.87
N ASP A 23 -6.35 14.60 -11.02
CA ASP A 23 -7.44 14.29 -11.95
C ASP A 23 -6.94 13.95 -13.37
N GLY A 24 -5.63 13.75 -13.54
CA GLY A 24 -5.01 13.48 -14.83
C GLY A 24 -5.06 12.00 -15.28
N PRO A 25 -4.55 11.68 -16.48
CA PRO A 25 -4.66 10.34 -17.08
C PRO A 25 -3.66 9.31 -16.54
N PHE A 26 -2.76 9.69 -15.63
CA PHE A 26 -1.63 8.86 -15.19
C PHE A 26 -1.86 8.21 -13.83
N ASP A 27 -3.11 7.84 -13.51
CA ASP A 27 -3.50 7.24 -12.22
C ASP A 27 -2.63 6.05 -11.84
N ALA A 28 -2.36 5.16 -12.80
CA ALA A 28 -1.57 3.97 -12.54
C ALA A 28 -0.12 4.30 -12.13
N THR A 29 0.55 5.23 -12.82
CA THR A 29 1.92 5.61 -12.48
C THR A 29 1.98 6.47 -11.22
N LEU A 30 0.96 7.32 -10.99
CA LEU A 30 0.80 8.04 -9.74
C LEU A 30 0.72 7.07 -8.55
N MET A 31 -0.07 5.99 -8.65
CA MET A 31 -0.17 5.01 -7.57
C MET A 31 1.18 4.37 -7.24
N VAL A 32 2.01 4.06 -8.24
CA VAL A 32 3.37 3.56 -8.00
C VAL A 32 4.22 4.59 -7.26
N ASN A 33 4.19 5.87 -7.68
CA ASN A 33 4.93 6.94 -7.03
C ASN A 33 4.47 7.16 -5.58
N CYS A 34 3.17 7.13 -5.33
CA CYS A 34 2.60 7.24 -4.00
C CYS A 34 3.04 6.07 -3.11
N LEU A 35 3.03 4.83 -3.61
CA LEU A 35 3.49 3.66 -2.86
C LEU A 35 5.00 3.72 -2.56
N LEU A 36 5.82 4.23 -3.48
CA LEU A 36 7.24 4.47 -3.24
C LEU A 36 7.42 5.48 -2.10
N GLY A 37 6.72 6.62 -2.17
CA GLY A 37 6.78 7.68 -1.16
C GLY A 37 6.23 7.28 0.21
N LEU A 38 5.21 6.41 0.25
CA LEU A 38 4.51 6.04 1.48
C LEU A 38 5.08 4.78 2.13
N LEU A 39 5.51 3.79 1.34
CA LEU A 39 5.93 2.48 1.85
C LEU A 39 7.45 2.30 1.84
N VAL A 40 8.16 2.88 0.88
CA VAL A 40 9.58 2.61 0.68
C VAL A 40 10.46 3.68 1.33
N VAL A 41 10.16 4.97 1.09
CA VAL A 41 10.95 6.09 1.64
C VAL A 41 10.96 6.11 3.18
N PRO A 42 9.83 5.89 3.88
CA PRO A 42 9.79 5.78 5.35
C PRO A 42 10.44 4.51 5.90
N LYS A 43 11.03 3.63 5.08
CA LYS A 43 11.59 2.35 5.51
C LYS A 43 10.56 1.50 6.28
N GLU A 44 10.91 0.98 7.45
CA GLU A 44 10.08 0.06 8.25
C GLU A 44 9.39 0.73 9.44
N THR A 45 9.75 1.97 9.78
CA THR A 45 9.20 2.73 10.92
C THR A 45 7.69 2.93 10.77
N VAL A 46 7.24 3.20 9.53
CA VAL A 46 5.83 3.40 9.20
C VAL A 46 4.96 2.20 9.54
N LEU A 47 5.52 0.98 9.51
CA LEU A 47 4.77 -0.25 9.81
C LEU A 47 4.31 -0.29 11.28
N GLN A 48 5.06 0.30 12.20
CA GLN A 48 4.71 0.32 13.63
C GLN A 48 3.47 1.16 13.90
N ALA A 49 3.25 2.20 13.08
CA ALA A 49 2.08 3.07 13.15
C ALA A 49 0.82 2.44 12.54
N ILE A 50 0.94 1.33 11.79
CA ILE A 50 -0.17 0.64 11.14
C ILE A 50 -0.75 -0.41 12.10
N PRO A 51 -2.09 -0.47 12.29
CA PRO A 51 -2.70 -1.43 13.19
C PRO A 51 -2.67 -2.86 12.63
N GLU A 52 -2.70 -3.86 13.52
CA GLU A 52 -2.81 -5.28 13.16
C GLU A 52 -4.28 -5.71 12.98
N GLU A 53 -5.03 -4.99 12.14
CA GLU A 53 -6.40 -5.36 11.80
C GLU A 53 -6.42 -6.61 10.89
N PRO A 54 -7.39 -7.53 11.04
CA PRO A 54 -7.50 -8.70 10.16
C PRO A 54 -7.87 -8.27 8.73
N LEU A 55 -7.48 -9.06 7.73
CA LEU A 55 -7.80 -8.75 6.32
C LEU A 55 -9.29 -8.70 6.00
N SER A 56 -10.15 -9.28 6.83
CA SER A 56 -11.61 -9.10 6.71
C SER A 56 -12.05 -7.64 6.88
N ALA A 57 -11.24 -6.81 7.56
CA ALA A 57 -11.48 -5.37 7.73
C ALA A 57 -10.85 -4.51 6.62
N LEU A 58 -10.19 -5.12 5.62
CA LEU A 58 -9.42 -4.39 4.60
C LEU A 58 -10.27 -3.42 3.77
N ALA A 59 -11.56 -3.69 3.61
CA ALA A 59 -12.50 -2.78 2.93
C ALA A 59 -12.58 -1.39 3.59
N ARG A 60 -12.36 -1.30 4.91
CA ARG A 60 -12.26 -0.02 5.63
C ARG A 60 -11.03 0.80 5.20
N TRP A 61 -10.05 0.14 4.60
CA TRP A 61 -8.85 0.73 4.03
C TRP A 61 -8.92 0.82 2.51
N GLY A 62 -10.09 0.70 1.89
CA GLY A 62 -10.25 0.94 0.45
C GLY A 62 -9.92 -0.22 -0.48
N ILE A 63 -9.42 -1.36 0.04
CA ILE A 63 -9.18 -2.57 -0.76
C ILE A 63 -10.17 -3.66 -0.36
N SER A 64 -10.82 -4.27 -1.36
CA SER A 64 -11.64 -5.44 -1.14
C SER A 64 -10.76 -6.62 -0.69
N PRO A 65 -11.15 -7.37 0.37
CA PRO A 65 -10.42 -8.58 0.76
C PRO A 65 -10.25 -9.61 -0.37
N SER A 66 -11.15 -9.63 -1.36
CA SER A 66 -11.07 -10.50 -2.53
C SER A 66 -9.88 -10.21 -3.46
N CYS A 67 -9.28 -9.02 -3.36
CA CYS A 67 -8.09 -8.62 -4.10
C CYS A 67 -6.83 -9.35 -3.60
N ILE A 68 -6.86 -9.86 -2.35
CA ILE A 68 -5.75 -10.60 -1.75
C ILE A 68 -5.94 -12.10 -2.01
N LYS A 69 -5.19 -12.66 -2.96
CA LYS A 69 -5.24 -14.10 -3.28
C LYS A 69 -4.42 -14.93 -2.30
N SER A 70 -3.29 -14.38 -1.87
CA SER A 70 -2.45 -14.92 -0.79
C SER A 70 -1.77 -13.77 -0.08
N PRO A 71 -1.87 -13.66 1.26
CA PRO A 71 -1.18 -12.61 2.01
C PRO A 71 0.32 -12.85 2.14
N GLY A 72 0.81 -14.04 1.77
CA GLY A 72 2.17 -14.49 2.00
C GLY A 72 2.35 -15.29 3.29
N ARG A 73 3.54 -15.87 3.45
CA ARG A 73 3.92 -16.70 4.60
C ARG A 73 4.50 -15.86 5.72
N ALA A 74 4.31 -16.32 6.95
CA ALA A 74 4.94 -15.72 8.12
C ALA A 74 6.46 -15.83 8.04
N THR A 75 7.16 -14.74 8.36
CA THR A 75 8.62 -14.69 8.42
C THR A 75 9.07 -14.02 9.72
N LYS A 76 10.39 -14.01 9.97
CA LYS A 76 10.96 -13.32 11.14
C LYS A 76 10.63 -11.82 11.17
N THR A 77 10.53 -11.18 10.01
CA THR A 77 10.26 -9.74 9.87
C THR A 77 8.78 -9.41 9.65
N ASN A 78 7.96 -10.40 9.28
CA ASN A 78 6.53 -10.27 9.12
C ASN A 78 5.82 -11.52 9.68
N PRO A 79 5.63 -11.61 11.01
CA PRO A 79 5.05 -12.80 11.64
C PRO A 79 3.55 -12.96 11.35
N ASN A 80 2.86 -11.86 11.04
CA ASN A 80 1.40 -11.80 10.90
C ASN A 80 0.98 -11.28 9.51
N PRO A 81 1.28 -11.99 8.41
CA PRO A 81 0.99 -11.51 7.05
C PRO A 81 -0.51 -11.34 6.76
N ALA A 82 -1.38 -12.05 7.49
CA ALA A 82 -2.85 -11.95 7.38
C ALA A 82 -3.45 -10.78 8.19
N THR A 83 -2.68 -9.71 8.37
CA THR A 83 -3.13 -8.45 8.99
C THR A 83 -2.86 -7.29 8.04
N LEU A 84 -3.48 -6.14 8.26
CA LEU A 84 -3.22 -4.91 7.51
C LEU A 84 -1.72 -4.57 7.54
N ARG A 85 -1.11 -4.49 8.73
CA ARG A 85 0.33 -4.25 8.89
C ARG A 85 1.17 -5.25 8.10
N GLY A 86 0.85 -6.55 8.22
CA GLY A 86 1.57 -7.60 7.50
C GLY A 86 1.42 -7.53 5.98
N LEU A 87 0.23 -7.16 5.50
CA LEU A 87 -0.02 -6.90 4.08
C LEU A 87 0.79 -5.68 3.61
N VAL A 88 0.80 -4.57 4.36
CA VAL A 88 1.58 -3.38 4.00
C VAL A 88 3.08 -3.70 3.94
N ALA A 89 3.59 -4.51 4.88
CA ALA A 89 4.98 -4.96 4.85
C ALA A 89 5.29 -5.77 3.58
N ASN A 90 4.37 -6.64 3.15
CA ASN A 90 4.53 -7.43 1.93
C ASN A 90 4.36 -6.60 0.65
N LEU A 91 3.43 -5.64 0.63
CA LEU A 91 3.26 -4.68 -0.47
C LEU A 91 4.50 -3.80 -0.62
N ARG A 92 5.05 -3.29 0.49
CA ARG A 92 6.34 -2.59 0.50
C ARG A 92 7.43 -3.41 -0.16
N HIS A 93 7.55 -4.69 0.20
CA HIS A 93 8.53 -5.59 -0.41
C HIS A 93 8.30 -5.74 -1.92
N SER A 94 7.05 -5.91 -2.34
CA SER A 94 6.71 -6.00 -3.77
C SER A 94 7.12 -4.73 -4.52
N VAL A 95 6.76 -3.55 -4.00
CA VAL A 95 7.06 -2.24 -4.62
C VAL A 95 8.57 -1.95 -4.63
N ALA A 96 9.27 -2.15 -3.50
CA ALA A 96 10.70 -1.87 -3.37
C ALA A 96 11.57 -2.73 -4.31
N HIS A 97 11.13 -3.96 -4.61
CA HIS A 97 11.81 -4.87 -5.54
C HIS A 97 11.20 -4.86 -6.95
N PHE A 98 10.30 -3.91 -7.23
CA PHE A 98 9.63 -3.75 -8.52
C PHE A 98 8.93 -5.03 -9.02
N ARG A 99 8.37 -5.80 -8.08
CA ARG A 99 7.56 -7.02 -8.33
C ARG A 99 6.08 -6.69 -8.47
N ILE A 100 5.83 -5.62 -9.22
CA ILE A 100 4.53 -5.13 -9.59
C ILE A 100 4.35 -5.32 -11.09
N LYS A 101 3.20 -5.83 -11.53
CA LYS A 101 2.89 -6.00 -12.95
C LYS A 101 1.58 -5.30 -13.28
N PRO A 102 1.53 -4.45 -14.32
CA PRO A 102 0.28 -3.88 -14.77
C PRO A 102 -0.61 -4.99 -15.34
N VAL A 103 -1.89 -4.95 -15.00
CA VAL A 103 -2.94 -5.78 -15.60
C VAL A 103 -3.76 -4.86 -16.51
N PRO A 104 -3.57 -4.92 -17.83
CA PRO A 104 -4.19 -4.00 -18.76
C PRO A 104 -5.67 -4.34 -19.01
N ALA A 105 -6.46 -3.31 -19.31
CA ALA A 105 -7.77 -3.41 -19.93
C ALA A 105 -7.84 -2.38 -21.07
N THR A 106 -8.03 -2.85 -22.30
CA THR A 106 -8.40 -2.00 -23.46
C THR A 106 -7.58 -0.71 -23.61
N GLU A 107 -6.26 -0.77 -23.34
CA GLU A 107 -5.24 0.31 -23.46
C GLU A 107 -4.85 1.05 -22.16
N GLU A 108 -5.54 0.81 -21.04
CA GLU A 108 -5.19 1.41 -19.74
C GLU A 108 -4.81 0.35 -18.69
N VAL A 109 -4.05 0.76 -17.68
CA VAL A 109 -3.74 -0.11 -16.54
C VAL A 109 -4.90 -0.04 -15.55
N HIS A 110 -5.70 -1.10 -15.50
CA HIS A 110 -6.86 -1.17 -14.61
C HIS A 110 -6.47 -1.64 -13.20
N SER A 111 -5.52 -2.57 -13.11
CA SER A 111 -5.07 -3.14 -11.84
C SER A 111 -3.56 -3.35 -11.84
N PHE A 112 -2.98 -3.51 -10.65
CA PHE A 112 -1.63 -4.05 -10.50
C PHE A 112 -1.68 -5.40 -9.79
N GLU A 113 -0.89 -6.34 -10.31
CA GLU A 113 -0.52 -7.56 -9.60
C GLU A 113 0.72 -7.29 -8.74
N TYR A 114 0.65 -7.64 -7.45
CA TYR A 114 1.72 -7.53 -6.48
C TYR A 114 2.15 -8.92 -6.03
N THR A 115 3.44 -9.23 -6.21
CA THR A 115 4.04 -10.50 -5.79
C THR A 115 5.33 -10.32 -5.00
N ASN A 116 5.73 -11.33 -4.22
CA ASN A 116 7.05 -11.38 -3.58
C ASN A 116 7.51 -12.82 -3.29
N ASP A 117 8.75 -12.99 -2.81
CA ASP A 117 9.35 -14.31 -2.55
C ASP A 117 8.74 -15.05 -1.35
N VAL A 118 8.01 -14.33 -0.50
CA VAL A 118 7.34 -14.92 0.67
C VAL A 118 5.92 -15.40 0.34
N GLY A 119 5.46 -15.21 -0.90
CA GLY A 119 4.20 -15.75 -1.41
C GLY A 119 3.02 -14.78 -1.35
N LEU A 120 3.27 -13.46 -1.21
CA LEU A 120 2.23 -12.47 -1.49
C LEU A 120 1.76 -12.66 -2.93
N HIS A 121 0.45 -12.67 -3.11
CA HIS A 121 -0.21 -12.53 -4.40
C HIS A 121 -1.47 -11.70 -4.19
N ALA A 122 -1.47 -10.47 -4.71
CA ALA A 122 -2.63 -9.60 -4.70
C ALA A 122 -2.82 -8.99 -6.10
N VAL A 123 -4.07 -8.84 -6.53
CA VAL A 123 -4.43 -8.12 -7.75
C VAL A 123 -5.39 -7.03 -7.33
N ILE A 124 -4.92 -5.79 -7.35
CA ILE A 124 -5.64 -4.65 -6.77
C ILE A 124 -5.95 -3.64 -7.88
N PRO A 125 -7.24 -3.30 -8.10
CA PRO A 125 -7.62 -2.22 -9.00
C PRO A 125 -6.95 -0.90 -8.62
N VAL A 126 -6.58 -0.10 -9.62
CA VAL A 126 -5.96 1.22 -9.40
C VAL A 126 -6.86 2.11 -8.53
N LEU A 127 -8.19 2.04 -8.71
CA LEU A 127 -9.16 2.78 -7.89
C LEU A 127 -9.15 2.35 -6.42
N GLU A 128 -9.08 1.06 -6.13
CA GLU A 128 -8.98 0.55 -4.75
C GLU A 128 -7.64 0.92 -4.13
N MET A 129 -6.56 0.86 -4.92
CA MET A 129 -5.23 1.28 -4.46
C MET A 129 -5.21 2.78 -4.13
N ARG A 130 -5.90 3.61 -4.92
CA ARG A 130 -6.06 5.05 -4.65
C ARG A 130 -6.74 5.30 -3.31
N GLU A 131 -7.86 4.63 -3.07
CA GLU A 131 -8.57 4.69 -1.79
C GLU A 131 -7.68 4.24 -0.62
N PHE A 132 -6.90 3.18 -0.81
CA PHE A 132 -5.97 2.69 0.20
C PHE A 132 -4.86 3.68 0.52
N VAL A 133 -4.20 4.21 -0.51
CA VAL A 133 -3.16 5.22 -0.33
C VAL A 133 -3.73 6.43 0.39
N MET A 134 -4.94 6.89 0.04
CA MET A 134 -5.59 8.02 0.70
C MET A 134 -5.81 7.75 2.19
N ARG A 135 -6.48 6.64 2.54
CA ARG A 135 -6.81 6.31 3.94
C ARG A 135 -5.58 5.99 4.78
N LEU A 136 -4.60 5.31 4.20
CA LEU A 136 -3.32 5.05 4.87
C LEU A 136 -2.57 6.36 5.13
N SER A 137 -2.52 7.26 4.14
CA SER A 137 -1.84 8.56 4.31
C SER A 137 -2.53 9.44 5.35
N GLU A 138 -3.87 9.44 5.39
CA GLU A 138 -4.65 10.14 6.43
C GLU A 138 -4.36 9.59 7.82
N HIS A 139 -4.38 8.26 7.98
CA HIS A 139 -4.04 7.61 9.22
C HIS A 139 -2.65 8.01 9.71
N LEU A 140 -1.63 7.86 8.85
CA LEU A 140 -0.24 8.16 9.19
C LEU A 140 0.01 9.65 9.49
N THR A 141 -0.75 10.55 8.86
CA THR A 141 -0.67 11.99 9.18
C THR A 141 -1.12 12.30 10.61
N ASN A 142 -2.00 11.47 11.18
CA ASN A 142 -2.61 11.68 12.50
C ASN A 142 -1.87 10.94 13.64
N GLN A 143 -0.80 10.19 13.37
CA GLN A 143 0.02 9.47 14.35
C GLN A 143 1.17 10.33 14.88
#